data_AF-A0A9D2DE48-F1
#
_entry.id   AF-A0A9D2DE48-F1
#
_cell.length_a   1.000
_cell.length_b   1.000
_cell.length_c   1.000
_cell.angle_alpha   90.00
_cell.angle_beta   90.00
_cell.angle_gamma   90.00
#
_symmetry.space_group_name_H-M   'P 1'
#
loop_
_entity.id
_entity.type
_entity.pdbx_description
1 polymer ?
#
loop_
_entity_poly.entity_id
_entity_poly.type
_entity_poly.pdbx_seq_one_letter_code
_entity_poly.pdbx_strand_id
1 'polypeptide(L)'
;MKNAITYFEPVHGSTQSAFDAERYRQSVELYDAQRYTEAFHTFLDSLNPKFRETYGNAEGTEFHIPHGSIVVDIHLTDDRLRIHADFMELPAKGSVAMLRQVAGLNTNQLLLPTFLLEGNRLTLDYTCPMQRTHPAKLYGVLRDICYIGDQYDDEFAAKFGATRLYTPNVQPYSAEETARLYDAIQTICREALAAVKEYDANRQGAYSWNILETAVYQILYTAAPQGQLLNELDKAVADLDRDLPLNELNQKGAEALRKLAAMSREELARDLYHVDTLISTKRRSSLRNVQDNLREVYGQAEQAIQGGNFEAAAIRMLYKFYEMYYYCDVQDNINGVVARALAKASGQPWEEAAEALYDAMDALMEGNLEGDDDTDFDFSAAIGEAAREMQENLQATVGDVQSLVQEMQQKMAEALARGDMQEYMRLAAEMQQKIMQQALGGNQ
;
A
#
# COMPACT_ATOMS: atom_id res chain seq x y z
N MET A 1 13.25 -16.17 -17.65
CA MET A 1 11.80 -16.20 -17.37
C MET A 1 11.08 -16.07 -18.71
N LYS A 2 9.92 -16.71 -18.92
CA LYS A 2 9.24 -16.67 -20.24
C LYS A 2 8.06 -15.70 -20.31
N ASN A 3 7.55 -15.32 -19.15
CA ASN A 3 6.31 -14.56 -19.01
C ASN A 3 6.55 -13.40 -18.05
N ALA A 4 5.76 -12.33 -18.16
CA ALA A 4 5.78 -11.23 -17.23
C ALA A 4 5.35 -11.65 -15.82
N ILE A 5 5.85 -10.91 -14.82
CA ILE A 5 5.50 -11.10 -13.41
C ILE A 5 3.99 -10.94 -13.20
N THR A 6 3.45 -11.66 -12.22
CA THR A 6 2.04 -11.63 -11.90
C THR A 6 1.64 -10.27 -11.32
N TYR A 7 0.59 -9.65 -11.84
CA TYR A 7 -0.05 -8.46 -11.26
C TYR A 7 -0.99 -8.85 -10.12
N PHE A 8 -0.99 -8.03 -9.06
CA PHE A 8 -1.90 -8.17 -7.92
C PHE A 8 -2.61 -6.85 -7.67
N GLU A 9 -3.94 -6.90 -7.59
CA GLU A 9 -4.75 -5.73 -7.28
C GLU A 9 -4.38 -5.15 -5.91
N PRO A 10 -4.23 -3.81 -5.82
CA PRO A 10 -3.93 -3.16 -4.55
C PRO A 10 -5.09 -3.27 -3.57
N VAL A 11 -4.78 -3.26 -2.28
CA VAL A 11 -5.79 -3.22 -1.20
C VAL A 11 -6.60 -1.92 -1.21
N HIS A 12 -6.04 -0.83 -1.73
CA HIS A 12 -6.74 0.43 -1.91
C HIS A 12 -7.11 0.62 -3.38
N GLY A 13 -8.40 0.85 -3.66
CA GLY A 13 -8.89 1.06 -5.02
C GLY A 13 -8.44 2.37 -5.68
N SER A 14 -7.88 3.30 -4.90
CA SER A 14 -7.32 4.56 -5.39
C SER A 14 -6.06 4.93 -4.61
N THR A 15 -5.08 5.48 -5.33
CA THR A 15 -3.87 6.11 -4.78
C THR A 15 -3.94 7.63 -4.85
N GLN A 16 -5.10 8.20 -5.17
CA GLN A 16 -5.25 9.61 -5.44
C GLN A 16 -5.09 10.45 -4.18
N SER A 17 -4.22 11.46 -4.26
CA SER A 17 -4.11 12.48 -3.22
C SER A 17 -5.42 13.28 -3.09
N ALA A 18 -5.89 13.46 -1.85
CA ALA A 18 -7.01 14.34 -1.52
C ALA A 18 -6.66 15.84 -1.58
N PHE A 19 -5.38 16.17 -1.85
CA PHE A 19 -4.89 17.54 -1.83
C PHE A 19 -5.54 18.44 -2.89
N ASP A 20 -6.08 19.57 -2.45
CA ASP A 20 -6.73 20.59 -3.27
C ASP A 20 -5.84 21.83 -3.41
N ALA A 21 -5.23 21.98 -4.59
CA ALA A 21 -4.33 23.09 -4.89
C ALA A 21 -5.03 24.46 -4.92
N GLU A 22 -6.33 24.52 -5.25
CA GLU A 22 -7.09 25.77 -5.27
C GLU A 22 -7.35 26.26 -3.86
N ARG A 23 -7.82 25.37 -2.98
CA ARG A 23 -8.00 25.67 -1.55
C ARG A 23 -6.68 26.04 -0.90
N TYR A 24 -5.59 25.36 -1.25
CA TYR A 24 -4.28 25.73 -0.75
C TYR A 24 -3.91 27.18 -1.15
N ARG A 25 -4.13 27.58 -2.41
CA ARG A 25 -3.90 28.98 -2.82
C ARG A 25 -4.80 29.97 -2.08
N GLN A 26 -6.07 29.63 -1.90
CA GLN A 26 -7.01 30.45 -1.11
C GLN A 26 -6.55 30.61 0.34
N SER A 27 -5.97 29.58 0.96
CA SER A 27 -5.43 29.68 2.31
C SER A 27 -4.30 30.71 2.43
N VAL A 28 -3.48 30.85 1.39
CA VAL A 28 -2.41 31.85 1.32
C VAL A 28 -3.00 33.26 1.20
N GLU A 29 -3.99 33.45 0.33
CA GLU A 29 -4.68 34.74 0.18
C GLU A 29 -5.35 35.20 1.49
N LEU A 30 -5.99 34.28 2.21
CA LEU A 30 -6.58 34.55 3.53
C LEU A 30 -5.51 34.93 4.57
N TYR A 31 -4.36 34.27 4.53
CA TYR A 31 -3.24 34.58 5.41
C TYR A 31 -2.70 35.99 5.14
N ASP A 32 -2.50 36.36 3.87
CA ASP A 32 -2.02 37.69 3.48
C ASP A 32 -3.01 38.80 3.85
N ALA A 33 -4.31 38.48 3.87
CA ALA A 33 -5.37 39.33 4.39
C ALA A 33 -5.46 39.36 5.94
N GLN A 34 -4.52 38.72 6.65
CA GLN A 34 -4.44 38.62 8.11
C GLN A 34 -5.62 37.88 8.77
N ARG A 35 -6.34 37.05 8.01
CA ARG A 35 -7.44 36.19 8.49
C ARG A 35 -6.89 34.83 8.92
N TYR A 36 -6.02 34.81 9.93
CA TYR A 36 -5.15 33.67 10.22
C TYR A 36 -5.89 32.36 10.58
N THR A 37 -6.97 32.42 11.36
CA THR A 37 -7.76 31.22 11.71
C THR A 37 -8.45 30.63 10.49
N GLU A 38 -9.06 31.49 9.67
CA GLU A 38 -9.71 31.06 8.43
C GLU A 38 -8.69 30.54 7.42
N ALA A 39 -7.51 31.15 7.35
CA ALA A 39 -6.39 30.68 6.56
C ALA A 39 -5.95 29.27 6.99
N PHE A 40 -5.79 29.04 8.30
CA PHE A 40 -5.45 27.73 8.85
C PHE A 40 -6.51 26.67 8.52
N HIS A 41 -7.78 26.99 8.73
CA HIS A 41 -8.89 26.08 8.39
C HIS A 41 -8.92 25.73 6.91
N THR A 42 -8.77 26.73 6.04
CA THR A 42 -8.72 26.53 4.58
C THR A 42 -7.51 25.71 4.17
N PHE A 43 -6.36 25.91 4.85
CA PHE A 43 -5.17 25.10 4.64
C PHE A 43 -5.42 23.63 5.04
N LEU A 44 -6.04 23.38 6.20
CA LEU A 44 -6.33 22.01 6.62
C LEU A 44 -7.31 21.30 5.66
N ASP A 45 -8.34 22.02 5.20
CA ASP A 45 -9.26 21.53 4.17
C ASP A 45 -8.57 21.27 2.82
N SER A 46 -7.48 21.98 2.53
CA SER A 46 -6.70 21.74 1.32
C SER A 46 -5.92 20.43 1.37
N LEU A 47 -5.64 19.89 2.56
CA LEU A 47 -5.02 18.57 2.71
C LEU A 47 -6.07 17.47 2.52
N ASN A 48 -7.20 17.61 3.22
CA ASN A 48 -8.39 16.79 3.04
C ASN A 48 -9.60 17.54 3.62
N PRO A 49 -10.68 17.77 2.85
CA PRO A 49 -11.84 18.53 3.31
C PRO A 49 -12.60 17.86 4.46
N LYS A 50 -12.38 16.56 4.71
CA LYS A 50 -13.07 15.81 5.77
C LYS A 50 -12.42 15.95 7.15
N PHE A 51 -11.16 16.41 7.24
CA PHE A 51 -10.42 16.38 8.51
C PHE A 51 -11.05 17.24 9.59
N ARG A 52 -11.47 18.47 9.27
CA ARG A 52 -12.07 19.34 10.29
C ARG A 52 -13.38 18.78 10.84
N GLU A 53 -14.20 18.18 9.99
CA GLU A 53 -15.46 17.57 10.39
C GLU A 53 -15.25 16.29 11.21
N THR A 54 -14.29 15.47 10.80
CA THR A 54 -14.06 14.14 11.39
C THR A 54 -13.28 14.21 12.70
N TYR A 55 -12.28 15.11 12.76
CA TYR A 55 -11.26 15.13 13.80
C TYR A 55 -11.21 16.44 14.60
N GLY A 56 -11.99 17.45 14.20
CA GLY A 56 -12.07 18.73 14.87
C GLY A 56 -13.14 18.78 15.96
N ASN A 57 -12.92 19.60 16.98
CA ASN A 57 -13.98 19.98 17.90
C ASN A 57 -15.00 20.94 17.23
N ALA A 58 -16.15 21.13 17.87
CA ALA A 58 -17.23 21.97 17.33
C ALA A 58 -16.81 23.45 17.13
N GLU A 59 -15.83 23.93 17.88
CA GLU A 59 -15.32 25.30 17.82
C GLU A 59 -14.27 25.50 16.72
N GLY A 60 -13.72 24.41 16.15
CA GLY A 60 -12.63 24.46 15.18
C GLY A 60 -11.29 24.93 15.78
N THR A 61 -11.08 24.70 17.07
CA THR A 61 -9.90 25.13 17.83
C THR A 61 -9.00 23.97 18.25
N GLU A 62 -9.48 22.74 18.17
CA GLU A 62 -8.74 21.53 18.55
C GLU A 62 -8.98 20.43 17.51
N PHE A 63 -7.90 19.76 17.09
CA PHE A 63 -7.94 18.66 16.12
C PHE A 63 -7.03 17.52 16.57
N HIS A 64 -7.53 16.28 16.45
CA HIS A 64 -6.79 15.06 16.78
C HIS A 64 -6.75 14.15 15.55
N ILE A 65 -5.77 14.37 14.65
CA ILE A 65 -5.79 13.79 13.31
C ILE A 65 -4.78 12.64 13.22
N PRO A 66 -5.20 11.42 12.86
CA PRO A 66 -4.27 10.31 12.63
C PRO A 66 -3.32 10.58 11.46
N HIS A 67 -2.10 10.06 11.57
CA HIS A 67 -1.16 9.96 10.47
C HIS A 67 -0.30 8.72 10.67
N GLY A 68 -0.60 7.65 9.92
CA GLY A 68 0.07 6.37 10.16
C GLY A 68 -0.14 5.93 11.62
N SER A 69 0.91 5.45 12.27
CA SER A 69 0.87 5.01 13.66
C SER A 69 0.63 6.16 14.65
N ILE A 70 0.98 7.41 14.33
CA ILE A 70 0.87 8.56 15.24
C ILE A 70 -0.49 9.28 15.19
N VAL A 71 -0.75 10.10 16.20
CA VAL A 71 -1.85 11.07 16.21
C VAL A 71 -1.25 12.47 16.37
N VAL A 72 -1.65 13.39 15.49
CA VAL A 72 -1.20 14.78 15.50
C VAL A 72 -2.28 15.65 16.12
N ASP A 73 -1.91 16.30 17.21
CA ASP A 73 -2.73 17.20 18.01
C ASP A 73 -2.45 18.65 17.63
N ILE A 74 -3.49 19.35 17.17
CA ILE A 74 -3.42 20.75 16.75
C ILE A 74 -4.35 21.59 17.61
N HIS A 75 -3.79 22.57 18.32
CA HIS A 75 -4.51 23.49 19.18
C HIS A 75 -4.35 24.93 18.72
N LEU A 76 -5.48 25.63 18.58
CA LEU A 76 -5.56 27.04 18.25
C LEU A 76 -6.11 27.83 19.43
N THR A 77 -5.53 29.00 19.61
CA THR A 77 -5.99 30.05 20.51
C THR A 77 -6.02 31.36 19.73
N ASP A 78 -6.53 32.43 20.34
CA ASP A 78 -6.58 33.74 19.69
C ASP A 78 -5.19 34.26 19.27
N ASP A 79 -4.13 33.87 19.99
CA ASP A 79 -2.77 34.37 19.76
C ASP A 79 -1.81 33.33 19.17
N ARG A 80 -2.05 32.02 19.38
CA ARG A 80 -1.09 30.95 19.07
C ARG A 80 -1.70 29.70 18.44
N LEU A 81 -0.84 29.03 17.68
CA LEU A 81 -0.99 27.66 17.20
C LEU A 81 0.04 26.77 17.92
N ARG A 82 -0.39 25.60 18.36
CA ARG A 82 0.48 24.48 18.77
C ARG A 82 0.15 23.26 17.92
N ILE A 83 1.17 22.59 17.40
CA ILE A 83 1.06 21.30 16.73
C ILE A 83 2.01 20.38 17.47
N HIS A 84 1.52 19.25 17.96
CA HIS A 84 2.37 18.26 18.62
C HIS A 84 1.88 16.85 18.32
N ALA A 85 2.76 15.89 18.55
CA ALA A 85 2.41 14.48 18.64
C ALA A 85 3.10 13.92 19.88
N ASP A 86 2.31 13.30 20.75
CA ASP A 86 2.90 12.40 21.75
C ASP A 86 3.71 11.33 21.03
N PHE A 87 4.85 10.94 21.59
CA PHE A 87 5.76 10.02 20.94
C PHE A 87 5.96 8.78 21.81
N MET A 88 6.90 8.83 22.75
CA MET A 88 7.34 7.61 23.44
C MET A 88 7.80 7.85 24.88
N GLU A 89 7.57 6.85 25.73
CA GLU A 89 8.23 6.72 27.02
C GLU A 89 9.61 6.08 26.84
N LEU A 90 10.63 6.67 27.49
CA LEU A 90 11.99 6.15 27.42
C LEU A 90 12.08 4.74 28.03
N PRO A 91 12.80 3.81 27.38
CA PRO A 91 12.97 2.46 27.89
C PRO A 91 13.94 2.44 29.06
N ALA A 92 13.76 1.50 29.99
CA ALA A 92 14.65 1.34 31.14
C ALA A 92 16.10 1.00 30.74
N LYS A 93 16.30 0.33 29.60
CA LYS A 93 17.60 0.00 29.02
C LYS A 93 17.71 0.63 27.64
N GLY A 94 18.91 1.12 27.29
CA GLY A 94 19.15 1.69 25.96
C GLY A 94 18.71 3.15 25.77
N SER A 95 18.13 3.79 26.79
CA SER A 95 17.67 5.19 26.75
C SER A 95 18.73 6.18 26.26
N VAL A 96 19.99 6.04 26.67
CA VAL A 96 21.09 6.91 26.20
C VAL A 96 21.33 6.77 24.70
N ALA A 97 21.22 5.56 24.15
CA ALA A 97 21.40 5.33 22.72
C ALA A 97 20.22 5.89 21.92
N MET A 98 18.99 5.66 22.40
CA MET A 98 17.77 6.24 21.82
C MET A 98 17.82 7.77 21.83
N LEU A 99 18.14 8.39 22.97
CA LEU A 99 18.25 9.85 23.10
C LEU A 99 19.34 10.45 22.20
N ARG A 100 20.42 9.70 21.92
CA ARG A 100 21.42 10.13 20.94
C ARG A 100 20.84 10.16 19.52
N GLN A 101 19.99 9.19 19.16
CA GLN A 101 19.29 9.21 17.87
C GLN A 101 18.29 10.37 17.82
N VAL A 102 17.46 10.55 18.86
CA VAL A 102 16.52 11.69 18.98
C VAL A 102 17.24 13.03 18.81
N ALA A 103 18.37 13.22 19.49
CA ALA A 103 19.19 14.42 19.33
C ALA A 103 19.68 14.61 17.88
N GLY A 104 20.04 13.51 17.20
CA GLY A 104 20.41 13.52 15.79
C GLY A 104 19.25 13.91 14.86
N LEU A 105 18.02 13.50 15.17
CA LEU A 105 16.81 13.90 14.44
C LEU A 105 16.57 15.41 14.57
N ASN A 106 16.64 15.94 15.79
CA ASN A 106 16.52 17.36 16.07
C ASN A 106 17.55 18.22 15.32
N THR A 107 18.76 17.70 15.05
CA THR A 107 19.82 18.47 14.39
C THR A 107 19.87 18.32 12.88
N ASN A 108 19.41 17.18 12.33
CA ASN A 108 19.66 16.84 10.92
C ASN A 108 18.41 16.61 10.08
N GLN A 109 17.24 16.34 10.69
CA GLN A 109 16.03 15.97 9.96
C GLN A 109 14.84 16.89 10.23
N LEU A 110 14.73 17.42 11.45
CA LEU A 110 13.69 18.38 11.80
C LEU A 110 14.17 19.82 11.56
N LEU A 111 13.34 20.64 10.92
CA LEU A 111 13.66 22.05 10.70
C LEU A 111 13.10 22.97 11.79
N LEU A 112 11.81 22.84 12.08
CA LEU A 112 11.08 23.70 13.04
C LEU A 112 10.50 22.93 14.23
N PRO A 113 9.90 21.73 14.06
CA PRO A 113 9.49 20.92 15.20
C PRO A 113 10.70 20.42 15.98
N THR A 114 10.50 20.05 17.24
CA THR A 114 11.59 19.53 18.08
C THR A 114 11.06 18.47 19.02
N PHE A 115 11.82 17.37 19.18
CA PHE A 115 11.57 16.43 20.27
C PHE A 115 11.92 17.08 21.61
N LEU A 116 10.93 17.17 22.48
CA LEU A 116 11.03 17.64 23.85
C LEU A 116 11.03 16.43 24.79
N LEU A 117 11.89 16.46 25.81
CA LEU A 117 11.93 15.46 26.87
C LEU A 117 11.44 16.08 28.18
N GLU A 118 10.30 15.60 28.67
CA GLU A 118 9.75 15.98 29.96
C GLU A 118 9.71 14.75 30.89
N GLY A 119 10.61 14.73 31.88
CA GLY A 119 10.82 13.53 32.70
C GLY A 119 11.34 12.37 31.85
N ASN A 120 10.49 11.39 31.58
CA ASN A 120 10.78 10.23 30.74
C ASN A 120 9.92 10.17 29.46
N ARG A 121 9.19 11.25 29.15
CA ARG A 121 8.28 11.31 28.01
C ARG A 121 8.86 12.17 26.90
N LEU A 122 8.88 11.62 25.71
CA LEU A 122 9.21 12.34 24.49
C LEU A 122 7.92 12.76 23.79
N THR A 123 7.89 14.02 23.36
CA THR A 123 6.83 14.60 22.54
C THR A 123 7.50 15.36 21.41
N LEU A 124 6.94 15.28 20.20
CA LEU A 124 7.39 16.08 19.06
C LEU A 124 6.52 17.33 19.01
N ASP A 125 7.09 18.52 19.23
CA ASP A 125 6.31 19.74 19.47
C ASP A 125 6.74 20.89 18.56
N TYR A 126 5.77 21.71 18.18
CA TYR A 126 5.94 22.98 17.51
C TYR A 126 4.88 24.00 17.95
N THR A 127 5.30 25.22 18.31
CA THR A 127 4.37 26.32 18.61
C THR A 127 4.79 27.62 17.94
N CYS A 128 3.82 28.42 17.49
CA CYS A 128 4.07 29.77 16.99
C CYS A 128 2.87 30.71 17.14
N PRO A 129 3.08 32.04 17.11
CA PRO A 129 1.98 33.01 17.02
C PRO A 129 1.16 32.84 15.73
N MET A 130 -0.13 33.17 15.77
CA MET A 130 -1.02 33.09 14.61
C MET A 130 -0.52 33.91 13.41
N GLN A 131 0.16 35.05 13.64
CA GLN A 131 0.75 35.86 12.56
C GLN A 131 1.95 35.21 11.87
N ARG A 132 2.34 34.00 12.29
CA ARG A 132 3.40 33.22 11.66
C ARG A 132 2.84 31.96 11.01
N THR A 133 1.55 31.69 10.96
CA THR A 133 1.00 30.41 10.47
C THR A 133 0.90 30.29 8.95
N HIS A 134 1.84 30.88 8.19
CA HIS A 134 1.81 30.83 6.72
C HIS A 134 1.66 29.37 6.22
N PRO A 135 0.71 29.07 5.31
CA PRO A 135 0.39 27.70 4.87
C PRO A 135 1.60 26.86 4.45
N ALA A 136 2.52 27.43 3.66
CA ALA A 136 3.75 26.72 3.25
C ALA A 136 4.62 26.28 4.43
N LYS A 137 4.66 27.05 5.51
CA LYS A 137 5.41 26.69 6.72
C LYS A 137 4.68 25.58 7.47
N LEU A 138 3.36 25.67 7.60
CA LEU A 138 2.57 24.63 8.26
C LEU A 138 2.67 23.30 7.52
N TYR A 139 2.66 23.31 6.18
CA TYR A 139 2.90 22.13 5.38
C TYR A 139 4.24 21.47 5.71
N GLY A 140 5.32 22.27 5.81
CA GLY A 140 6.64 21.79 6.23
C GLY A 140 6.66 21.22 7.65
N VAL A 141 6.04 21.92 8.61
CA VAL A 141 5.92 21.47 10.01
C VAL A 141 5.16 20.15 10.10
N LEU A 142 3.99 20.05 9.46
CA LEU A 142 3.19 18.84 9.46
C LEU A 142 3.95 17.69 8.82
N ARG A 143 4.62 17.92 7.68
CA ARG A 143 5.42 16.88 7.03
C ARG A 143 6.55 16.39 7.92
N ASP A 144 7.29 17.29 8.56
CA ASP A 144 8.38 16.93 9.47
C ASP A 144 7.84 16.13 10.67
N ILE A 145 6.72 16.54 11.29
CA ILE A 145 6.09 15.83 12.41
C ILE A 145 5.59 14.46 11.99
N CYS A 146 4.84 14.41 10.90
CA CYS A 146 4.19 13.20 10.40
C CYS A 146 5.21 12.16 9.96
N TYR A 147 6.15 12.54 9.09
CA TYR A 147 7.13 11.61 8.54
C TYR A 147 8.11 11.11 9.60
N ILE A 148 8.69 12.01 10.40
CA ILE A 148 9.66 11.61 11.43
C ILE A 148 8.96 10.93 12.61
N GLY A 149 7.75 11.37 12.98
CA GLY A 149 6.99 10.74 14.04
C GLY A 149 6.61 9.30 13.71
N ASP A 150 5.97 9.08 12.56
CA ASP A 150 5.49 7.76 12.11
C ASP A 150 6.64 6.79 11.79
N GLN A 151 7.73 7.27 11.18
CA GLN A 151 8.86 6.38 10.90
C GLN A 151 9.54 5.91 12.20
N TYR A 152 9.81 6.84 13.12
CA TYR A 152 10.70 6.57 14.25
C TYR A 152 9.98 6.04 15.49
N ASP A 153 8.66 6.17 15.62
CA ASP A 153 7.95 5.52 16.72
C ASP A 153 8.00 3.99 16.56
N ASP A 154 7.80 3.50 15.32
CA ASP A 154 7.94 2.10 14.93
C ASP A 154 9.38 1.63 15.05
N GLU A 155 10.37 2.38 14.51
CA GLU A 155 11.77 2.00 14.64
C GLU A 155 12.17 1.89 16.11
N PHE A 156 11.79 2.87 16.94
CA PHE A 156 12.21 2.88 18.34
C PHE A 156 11.46 1.86 19.20
N ALA A 157 10.19 1.59 18.90
CA ALA A 157 9.46 0.50 19.53
C ALA A 157 10.14 -0.84 19.23
N ALA A 158 10.45 -1.10 17.96
CA ALA A 158 11.10 -2.35 17.53
C ALA A 158 12.53 -2.49 18.07
N LYS A 159 13.34 -1.42 18.02
CA LYS A 159 14.78 -1.46 18.29
C LYS A 159 15.15 -1.28 19.75
N PHE A 160 14.42 -0.43 20.47
CA PHE A 160 14.74 -0.09 21.87
C PHE A 160 13.71 -0.64 22.85
N GLY A 161 12.60 -1.21 22.39
CA GLY A 161 11.50 -1.64 23.25
C GLY A 161 10.84 -0.47 23.97
N ALA A 162 10.89 0.72 23.37
CA ALA A 162 10.29 1.92 23.93
C ALA A 162 8.76 1.90 23.71
N THR A 163 8.00 2.52 24.60
CA THR A 163 6.53 2.37 24.64
C THR A 163 5.84 3.62 24.13
N ARG A 164 4.87 3.47 23.22
CA ARG A 164 4.06 4.58 22.72
C ARG A 164 3.27 5.22 23.86
N LEU A 165 3.18 6.55 23.85
CA LEU A 165 2.39 7.31 24.82
C LEU A 165 0.91 7.47 24.39
N TYR A 166 0.58 7.01 23.19
CA TYR A 166 -0.74 7.03 22.58
C TYR A 166 -1.11 5.63 22.07
N THR A 167 -2.36 5.48 21.66
CA THR A 167 -2.83 4.31 20.91
C THR A 167 -3.03 4.72 19.45
N PRO A 168 -2.36 4.06 18.48
CA PRO A 168 -2.59 4.32 17.07
C PRO A 168 -4.09 4.20 16.71
N ASN A 169 -4.62 5.15 15.94
CA ASN A 169 -5.97 5.07 15.41
C ASN A 169 -5.94 4.33 14.06
N VAL A 170 -5.93 3.00 14.14
CA VAL A 170 -5.77 2.10 12.98
C VAL A 170 -6.85 1.04 12.97
N GLN A 171 -7.19 0.56 11.78
CA GLN A 171 -8.08 -0.57 11.59
C GLN A 171 -7.32 -1.70 10.90
N PRO A 172 -7.02 -2.81 11.60
CA PRO A 172 -6.41 -3.98 10.97
C PRO A 172 -7.17 -4.40 9.71
N TYR A 173 -6.43 -4.82 8.67
CA TYR A 173 -7.06 -5.43 7.50
C TYR A 173 -7.87 -6.67 7.93
N SER A 174 -8.93 -6.96 7.18
CA SER A 174 -9.73 -8.15 7.41
C SER A 174 -8.89 -9.42 7.24
N ALA A 175 -9.37 -10.54 7.79
CA ALA A 175 -8.70 -11.82 7.63
C ALA A 175 -8.58 -12.25 6.15
N GLU A 176 -9.56 -11.87 5.33
CA GLU A 176 -9.59 -12.15 3.89
C GLU A 176 -8.55 -11.30 3.15
N GLU A 177 -8.52 -9.97 3.39
CA GLU A 177 -7.49 -9.09 2.83
C GLU A 177 -6.09 -9.53 3.25
N THR A 178 -5.91 -9.86 4.52
CA THR A 178 -4.63 -10.34 5.05
C THR A 178 -4.18 -11.63 4.37
N ALA A 179 -5.08 -12.60 4.17
CA ALA A 179 -4.75 -13.85 3.49
C ALA A 179 -4.37 -13.60 2.02
N ARG A 180 -5.17 -12.80 1.30
CA ARG A 180 -4.92 -12.43 -0.10
C ARG A 180 -3.58 -11.72 -0.26
N LEU A 181 -3.29 -10.74 0.59
CA LEU A 181 -2.05 -9.97 0.54
C LEU A 181 -0.84 -10.80 0.94
N TYR A 182 -0.98 -11.71 1.92
CA TYR A 182 0.07 -12.66 2.24
C TYR A 182 0.43 -13.53 1.03
N ASP A 183 -0.56 -14.13 0.38
CA ASP A 183 -0.33 -14.99 -0.79
C ASP A 183 0.27 -14.21 -1.98
N ALA A 184 -0.16 -12.95 -2.16
CA ALA A 184 0.42 -12.03 -3.14
C ALA A 184 1.90 -11.74 -2.85
N ILE A 185 2.24 -11.30 -1.63
CA ILE A 185 3.63 -11.01 -1.22
C ILE A 185 4.52 -12.25 -1.39
N GLN A 186 4.05 -13.42 -0.96
CA GLN A 186 4.79 -14.68 -1.11
C GLN A 186 5.01 -15.04 -2.58
N THR A 187 4.03 -14.78 -3.44
CA THR A 187 4.17 -15.00 -4.88
C THR A 187 5.14 -14.03 -5.53
N ILE A 188 5.03 -12.73 -5.24
CA ILE A 188 5.96 -11.72 -5.74
C ILE A 188 7.41 -12.08 -5.35
N CYS A 189 7.66 -12.41 -4.08
CA CYS A 189 8.98 -12.80 -3.62
C CYS A 189 9.50 -14.05 -4.35
N ARG A 190 8.65 -15.07 -4.51
CA ARG A 190 9.01 -16.32 -5.19
C ARG A 190 9.36 -16.08 -6.66
N GLU A 191 8.53 -15.34 -7.40
CA GLU A 191 8.75 -15.04 -8.81
C GLU A 191 10.02 -14.21 -9.02
N ALA A 192 10.20 -13.16 -8.23
CA ALA A 192 11.37 -12.30 -8.31
C ALA A 192 12.66 -13.06 -8.01
N LEU A 193 12.71 -13.84 -6.92
CA LEU A 193 13.89 -14.63 -6.56
C LEU A 193 14.20 -15.73 -7.58
N ALA A 194 13.18 -16.31 -8.23
CA ALA A 194 13.38 -17.26 -9.32
C ALA A 194 13.95 -16.58 -10.57
N ALA A 195 13.43 -15.41 -10.94
CA ALA A 195 13.98 -14.60 -12.05
C ALA A 195 15.43 -14.20 -11.79
N VAL A 196 15.74 -13.67 -10.61
CA VAL A 196 17.11 -13.27 -10.23
C VAL A 196 18.08 -14.44 -10.36
N LYS A 197 17.69 -15.64 -9.90
CA LYS A 197 18.52 -16.84 -10.04
C LYS A 197 18.84 -17.17 -11.50
N GLU A 198 17.87 -17.00 -12.39
CA GLU A 198 18.05 -17.24 -13.82
C GLU A 198 18.92 -16.17 -14.48
N TYR A 199 18.66 -14.89 -14.23
CA TYR A 199 19.44 -13.78 -14.78
C TYR A 199 20.88 -13.77 -14.27
N ASP A 200 21.11 -14.08 -13.00
CA ASP A 200 22.46 -14.18 -12.44
C ASP A 200 23.25 -15.32 -13.09
N ALA A 201 22.62 -16.47 -13.35
CA ALA A 201 23.25 -17.59 -14.06
C ALA A 201 23.68 -17.19 -15.49
N ASN A 202 22.94 -16.28 -16.12
CA ASN A 202 23.21 -15.74 -17.45
C ASN A 202 24.07 -14.46 -17.44
N ARG A 203 24.55 -14.01 -16.27
CA ARG A 203 25.33 -12.77 -16.08
C ARG A 203 24.57 -11.48 -16.48
N GLN A 204 23.25 -11.50 -16.34
CA GLN A 204 22.35 -10.38 -16.65
C GLN A 204 21.95 -9.61 -15.37
N GLY A 205 22.94 -9.21 -14.56
CA GLY A 205 22.69 -8.61 -13.24
C GLY A 205 21.86 -7.32 -13.27
N ALA A 206 21.81 -6.61 -14.40
CA ALA A 206 20.95 -5.44 -14.55
C ALA A 206 19.46 -5.81 -14.58
N TYR A 207 19.09 -6.97 -15.16
CA TYR A 207 17.71 -7.47 -15.06
C TYR A 207 17.39 -7.94 -13.65
N SER A 208 18.32 -8.62 -12.98
CA SER A 208 18.15 -8.97 -11.56
C SER A 208 17.83 -7.73 -10.72
N TRP A 209 18.57 -6.63 -10.92
CA TRP A 209 18.33 -5.37 -10.21
C TRP A 209 16.92 -4.81 -10.48
N ASN A 210 16.51 -4.66 -11.75
CA ASN A 210 15.18 -4.16 -12.09
C ASN A 210 14.07 -5.05 -11.49
N ILE A 211 14.22 -6.38 -11.54
CA ILE A 211 13.23 -7.31 -10.98
C ILE A 211 13.14 -7.17 -9.46
N LEU A 212 14.27 -7.07 -8.76
CA LEU A 212 14.29 -6.91 -7.31
C LEU A 212 13.59 -5.64 -6.87
N GLU A 213 13.88 -4.52 -7.52
CA GLU A 213 13.28 -3.23 -7.16
C GLU A 213 11.80 -3.19 -7.54
N THR A 214 11.45 -3.70 -8.73
CA THR A 214 10.05 -3.85 -9.16
C THR A 214 9.25 -4.66 -8.15
N ALA A 215 9.80 -5.76 -7.63
CA ALA A 215 9.13 -6.60 -6.63
C ALA A 215 8.88 -5.84 -5.32
N VAL A 216 9.84 -5.04 -4.85
CA VAL A 216 9.67 -4.21 -3.64
C VAL A 216 8.60 -3.14 -3.87
N TYR A 217 8.63 -2.44 -5.00
CA TYR A 217 7.61 -1.44 -5.34
C TYR A 217 6.23 -2.07 -5.52
N GLN A 218 6.15 -3.24 -6.14
CA GLN A 218 4.90 -3.97 -6.30
C GLN A 218 4.30 -4.38 -4.95
N ILE A 219 5.12 -4.84 -3.99
CA ILE A 219 4.65 -5.14 -2.63
C ILE A 219 4.10 -3.88 -1.96
N LEU A 220 4.83 -2.76 -2.05
CA LEU A 220 4.39 -1.47 -1.50
C LEU A 220 3.08 -0.98 -2.12
N TYR A 221 2.92 -1.15 -3.43
CA TYR A 221 1.69 -0.81 -4.15
C TYR A 221 0.53 -1.73 -3.77
N THR A 222 0.75 -3.05 -3.78
CA THR A 222 -0.31 -4.04 -3.60
C THR A 222 -0.81 -4.07 -2.16
N ALA A 223 0.10 -4.09 -1.18
CA ALA A 223 -0.25 -4.31 0.22
C ALA A 223 -0.42 -3.02 1.03
N ALA A 224 0.12 -1.89 0.54
CA ALA A 224 0.14 -0.62 1.27
C ALA A 224 0.50 -0.80 2.78
N PRO A 225 1.62 -1.48 3.08
CA PRO A 225 1.96 -1.81 4.46
C PRO A 225 2.27 -0.55 5.25
N GLN A 226 2.19 -0.66 6.56
CA GLN A 226 2.43 0.40 7.52
C GLN A 226 3.55 0.00 8.49
N GLY A 227 3.90 0.89 9.41
CA GLY A 227 4.82 0.62 10.50
C GLY A 227 6.15 -0.01 10.12
N GLN A 228 6.58 -1.04 10.86
CA GLN A 228 7.93 -1.58 10.70
C GLN A 228 8.15 -2.27 9.35
N LEU A 229 7.13 -2.92 8.78
CA LEU A 229 7.20 -3.50 7.43
C LEU A 229 7.42 -2.42 6.36
N LEU A 230 6.72 -1.29 6.45
CA LEU A 230 6.95 -0.14 5.55
C LEU A 230 8.39 0.36 5.67
N ASN A 231 8.88 0.57 6.90
CA ASN A 231 10.25 1.00 7.17
C ASN A 231 11.30 0.06 6.56
N GLU A 232 11.06 -1.26 6.61
CA GLU A 232 11.97 -2.25 6.05
C GLU A 232 11.96 -2.27 4.52
N LEU A 233 10.80 -2.07 3.89
CA LEU A 233 10.66 -1.98 2.45
C LEU A 233 11.27 -0.68 1.90
N ASP A 234 11.02 0.46 2.54
CA ASP A 234 11.64 1.75 2.19
C ASP A 234 13.17 1.67 2.31
N LYS A 235 13.66 0.99 3.36
CA LYS A 235 15.09 0.72 3.49
C LYS A 235 15.60 -0.17 2.37
N ALA A 236 14.85 -1.18 1.93
CA ALA A 236 15.25 -2.05 0.84
C ALA A 236 15.38 -1.26 -0.48
N VAL A 237 14.44 -0.35 -0.77
CA VAL A 237 14.55 0.61 -1.89
C VAL A 237 15.81 1.46 -1.72
N ALA A 238 15.98 2.11 -0.57
CA ALA A 238 17.12 2.98 -0.32
C ALA A 238 18.48 2.25 -0.40
N ASP A 239 18.54 0.97 -0.01
CA ASP A 239 19.74 0.13 -0.13
C ASP A 239 20.03 -0.28 -1.58
N LEU A 240 19.00 -0.44 -2.43
CA LEU A 240 19.12 -0.73 -3.87
C LEU A 240 19.55 0.48 -4.70
N ASP A 241 19.30 1.70 -4.21
CA ASP A 241 19.67 2.98 -4.83
C ASP A 241 21.08 3.49 -4.44
N ARG A 242 21.82 2.72 -3.64
CA ARG A 242 23.14 3.17 -3.16
C ARG A 242 24.18 3.14 -4.27
N ASP A 243 25.16 4.02 -4.14
CA ASP A 243 26.38 3.97 -4.94
C ASP A 243 27.29 2.82 -4.49
N LEU A 244 26.90 1.59 -4.85
CA LEU A 244 27.59 0.33 -4.56
C LEU A 244 27.70 -0.52 -5.84
N PRO A 245 28.61 -1.49 -5.89
CA PRO A 245 28.68 -2.45 -6.99
C PRO A 245 27.35 -3.18 -7.20
N LEU A 246 26.95 -3.37 -8.47
CA LEU A 246 25.66 -3.97 -8.84
C LEU A 246 25.40 -5.34 -8.19
N ASN A 247 26.43 -6.16 -8.05
CA ASN A 247 26.31 -7.47 -7.39
C ASN A 247 25.97 -7.34 -5.89
N GLU A 248 26.48 -6.30 -5.22
CA GLU A 248 26.16 -6.02 -3.82
C GLU A 248 24.73 -5.51 -3.69
N LEU A 249 24.28 -4.63 -4.59
CA LEU A 249 22.89 -4.16 -4.65
C LEU A 249 21.93 -5.35 -4.83
N ASN A 250 22.20 -6.20 -5.82
CA ASN A 250 21.38 -7.39 -6.07
C ASN A 250 21.36 -8.36 -4.88
N GLN A 251 22.48 -8.51 -4.19
CA GLN A 251 22.54 -9.35 -2.99
C GLN A 251 21.63 -8.77 -1.89
N LYS A 252 21.70 -7.47 -1.63
CA LYS A 252 20.87 -6.77 -0.63
C LYS A 252 19.37 -6.89 -0.96
N GLY A 253 18.98 -6.62 -2.20
CA GLY A 253 17.59 -6.75 -2.64
C GLY A 253 17.09 -8.19 -2.50
N ALA A 254 17.88 -9.18 -2.92
CA ALA A 254 17.50 -10.59 -2.78
C ALA A 254 17.42 -11.02 -1.30
N GLU A 255 18.27 -10.50 -0.43
CA GLU A 255 18.19 -10.73 1.02
C GLU A 255 16.92 -10.14 1.63
N ALA A 256 16.53 -8.92 1.23
CA ALA A 256 15.28 -8.31 1.66
C ALA A 256 14.05 -9.16 1.26
N LEU A 257 13.96 -9.58 -0.01
CA LEU A 257 12.86 -10.44 -0.46
C LEU A 257 12.86 -11.82 0.20
N ARG A 258 14.03 -12.41 0.47
CA ARG A 258 14.11 -13.68 1.23
C ARG A 258 13.62 -13.52 2.66
N LYS A 259 13.91 -12.38 3.30
CA LYS A 259 13.41 -12.08 4.65
C LYS A 259 11.88 -12.00 4.64
N LEU A 260 11.30 -11.27 3.69
CA LEU A 260 9.84 -11.17 3.52
C LEU A 260 9.19 -12.54 3.24
N ALA A 261 9.78 -13.34 2.35
CA ALA A 261 9.32 -14.68 2.04
C ALA A 261 9.37 -15.64 3.26
N ALA A 262 10.20 -15.34 4.26
CA ALA A 262 10.31 -16.14 5.48
C ALA A 262 9.33 -15.70 6.59
N MET A 263 8.69 -14.53 6.47
CA MET A 263 7.74 -14.04 7.48
C MET A 263 6.47 -14.88 7.49
N SER A 264 5.95 -15.15 8.68
CA SER A 264 4.63 -15.75 8.82
C SER A 264 3.53 -14.76 8.48
N ARG A 265 2.33 -15.26 8.17
CA ARG A 265 1.16 -14.42 7.95
C ARG A 265 0.84 -13.55 9.17
N GLU A 266 1.00 -14.10 10.37
CA GLU A 266 0.77 -13.40 11.64
C GLU A 266 1.81 -12.31 11.91
N GLU A 267 3.02 -12.46 11.38
CA GLU A 267 4.05 -11.42 11.46
C GLU A 267 3.73 -10.27 10.50
N LEU A 268 3.39 -10.58 9.24
CA LEU A 268 2.99 -9.57 8.24
C LEU A 268 1.72 -8.82 8.67
N ALA A 269 0.71 -9.53 9.19
CA ALA A 269 -0.58 -8.95 9.60
C ALA A 269 -0.48 -7.83 10.65
N ARG A 270 0.63 -7.74 11.40
CA ARG A 270 0.82 -6.67 12.40
C ARG A 270 0.92 -5.29 11.77
N ASP A 271 1.44 -5.25 10.55
CA ASP A 271 1.77 -4.04 9.82
C ASP A 271 0.85 -3.85 8.59
N LEU A 272 -0.25 -4.60 8.54
CA LEU A 272 -1.28 -4.55 7.50
C LEU A 272 -2.58 -3.99 8.10
N TYR A 273 -2.74 -2.68 8.02
CA TYR A 273 -3.90 -1.97 8.58
C TYR A 273 -4.23 -0.70 7.81
N HIS A 274 -5.52 -0.34 7.81
CA HIS A 274 -6.00 0.94 7.31
C HIS A 274 -5.69 2.03 8.32
N VAL A 275 -5.39 3.21 7.77
CA VAL A 275 -5.08 4.40 8.55
C VAL A 275 -5.41 5.65 7.75
N ASP A 276 -5.73 6.74 8.45
CA ASP A 276 -5.81 8.05 7.83
C ASP A 276 -4.44 8.72 7.79
N THR A 277 -4.21 9.49 6.73
CA THR A 277 -2.92 10.13 6.44
C THR A 277 -3.12 11.64 6.37
N LEU A 278 -2.76 12.36 7.44
CA LEU A 278 -2.85 13.83 7.49
C LEU A 278 -2.15 14.53 6.31
N ILE A 279 -0.94 14.09 5.96
CA ILE A 279 -0.15 14.66 4.87
C ILE A 279 0.62 13.56 4.15
N SER A 280 0.42 13.40 2.84
CA SER A 280 1.13 12.35 2.10
C SER A 280 2.64 12.63 2.06
N THR A 281 3.42 11.56 2.19
CA THR A 281 4.88 11.56 1.96
C THR A 281 5.21 11.53 0.46
N LYS A 282 4.22 11.17 -0.38
CA LYS A 282 4.33 11.08 -1.83
C LYS A 282 3.92 12.38 -2.49
N ARG A 283 4.40 12.58 -3.73
CA ARG A 283 3.99 13.73 -4.53
C ARG A 283 2.67 13.45 -5.22
N ARG A 284 1.73 14.40 -5.21
CA ARG A 284 0.56 14.33 -6.09
C ARG A 284 1.01 14.24 -7.55
N SER A 285 0.53 13.25 -8.30
CA SER A 285 0.88 13.14 -9.71
C SER A 285 0.19 14.22 -10.57
N SER A 286 0.81 14.54 -11.71
CA SER A 286 0.19 15.27 -12.81
C SER A 286 0.63 14.63 -14.11
N LEU A 287 -0.17 14.74 -15.17
CA LEU A 287 0.17 14.16 -16.47
C LEU A 287 1.55 14.62 -16.95
N ARG A 288 1.82 15.92 -16.85
CA ARG A 288 3.13 16.49 -17.22
C ARG A 288 4.30 15.86 -16.46
N ASN A 289 4.17 15.71 -15.14
CA ASN A 289 5.19 15.08 -14.31
C ASN A 289 5.42 13.62 -14.75
N VAL A 290 4.33 12.87 -14.96
CA VAL A 290 4.40 11.47 -15.41
C VAL A 290 5.07 11.38 -16.79
N GLN A 291 4.69 12.22 -17.75
CA GLN A 291 5.31 12.29 -19.08
C GLN A 291 6.81 12.61 -19.00
N ASP A 292 7.20 13.59 -18.18
CA ASP A 292 8.61 13.97 -18.01
C ASP A 292 9.44 12.80 -17.44
N ASN A 293 8.90 12.02 -16.49
CA ASN A 293 9.59 10.86 -15.91
C ASN A 293 9.62 9.63 -16.82
N LEU A 294 8.59 9.42 -17.65
CA LEU A 294 8.49 8.26 -18.54
C LEU A 294 9.20 8.46 -19.88
N ARG A 295 9.43 9.70 -20.32
CA ARG A 295 9.95 10.04 -21.67
C ARG A 295 11.18 9.23 -22.09
N GLU A 296 12.15 9.08 -21.20
CA GLU A 296 13.37 8.32 -21.52
C GLU A 296 13.07 6.83 -21.73
N VAL A 297 12.29 6.24 -20.82
CA VAL A 297 11.95 4.81 -20.86
C VAL A 297 11.02 4.49 -22.01
N TYR A 298 10.11 5.40 -22.36
CA TYR A 298 9.24 5.27 -23.53
C TYR A 298 10.06 5.09 -24.82
N GLY A 299 11.04 5.97 -25.08
CA GLY A 299 11.91 5.83 -26.24
C GLY A 299 12.82 4.59 -26.20
N GLN A 300 13.28 4.18 -25.01
CA GLN A 300 14.05 2.94 -24.85
C GLN A 300 13.20 1.69 -25.11
N ALA A 301 11.96 1.68 -24.63
CA ALA A 301 11.01 0.59 -24.84
C ALA A 301 10.65 0.46 -26.32
N GLU A 302 10.39 1.58 -27.01
CA GLU A 302 10.12 1.60 -28.45
C GLU A 302 11.26 0.94 -29.24
N GLN A 303 12.50 1.35 -28.97
CA GLN A 303 13.68 0.80 -29.63
C GLN A 303 13.87 -0.70 -29.32
N ALA A 304 13.63 -1.11 -28.07
CA ALA A 304 13.73 -2.50 -27.67
C ALA A 304 12.68 -3.38 -28.37
N ILE A 305 11.43 -2.92 -28.47
CA ILE A 305 10.34 -3.60 -29.17
C ILE A 305 10.64 -3.71 -30.67
N GLN A 306 11.04 -2.62 -31.33
CA GLN A 306 11.43 -2.63 -32.75
C GLN A 306 12.62 -3.57 -33.02
N GLY A 307 13.51 -3.73 -32.05
CA GLY A 307 14.62 -4.67 -32.08
C GLY A 307 14.27 -6.12 -31.72
N GLY A 308 13.01 -6.42 -31.38
CA GLY A 308 12.54 -7.74 -30.97
C GLY A 308 12.93 -8.14 -29.54
N ASN A 309 13.38 -7.19 -28.71
CA ASN A 309 13.75 -7.41 -27.32
C ASN A 309 12.62 -7.01 -26.37
N PHE A 310 11.51 -7.74 -26.47
CA PHE A 310 10.30 -7.51 -25.68
C PHE A 310 10.53 -7.68 -24.16
N GLU A 311 11.39 -8.62 -23.77
CA GLU A 311 11.74 -8.85 -22.36
C GLU A 311 12.36 -7.58 -21.73
N ALA A 312 13.32 -6.95 -22.40
CA ALA A 312 13.92 -5.71 -21.91
C ALA A 312 12.90 -4.58 -21.78
N ALA A 313 12.03 -4.45 -22.79
CA ALA A 313 10.99 -3.43 -22.81
C ALA A 313 10.00 -3.63 -21.64
N ALA A 314 9.43 -4.83 -21.51
CA ALA A 314 8.47 -5.16 -20.47
C ALA A 314 9.05 -4.96 -19.06
N ILE A 315 10.26 -5.48 -18.78
CA ILE A 315 10.91 -5.33 -17.47
C ILE A 315 11.10 -3.86 -17.12
N ARG A 316 11.55 -3.04 -18.09
CA ARG A 316 11.81 -1.62 -17.85
C ARG A 316 10.52 -0.81 -17.64
N MET A 317 9.46 -1.14 -18.38
CA MET A 317 8.16 -0.48 -18.23
C MET A 317 7.48 -0.87 -16.92
N LEU A 318 7.49 -2.15 -16.54
CA LEU A 318 7.00 -2.63 -15.24
C LEU A 318 7.69 -1.90 -14.09
N TYR A 319 9.02 -1.84 -14.13
CA TYR A 319 9.82 -1.08 -13.17
C TYR A 319 9.33 0.36 -13.05
N LYS A 320 9.18 1.07 -14.18
CA LYS A 320 8.77 2.48 -14.16
C LYS A 320 7.35 2.71 -13.68
N PHE A 321 6.41 1.83 -14.00
CA PHE A 321 5.04 1.95 -13.52
C PHE A 321 4.97 1.76 -12.00
N TYR A 322 5.64 0.76 -11.44
CA TYR A 322 5.66 0.58 -9.99
C TYR A 322 6.48 1.65 -9.26
N GLU A 323 7.61 2.10 -9.82
CA GLU A 323 8.39 3.24 -9.31
C GLU A 323 7.52 4.52 -9.21
N MET A 324 6.65 4.76 -10.21
CA MET A 324 5.71 5.88 -10.19
C MET A 324 4.77 5.81 -8.98
N TYR A 325 4.19 4.63 -8.68
CA TYR A 325 3.31 4.45 -7.52
C TYR A 325 4.03 4.59 -6.17
N TYR A 326 5.33 4.30 -6.13
CA TYR A 326 6.13 4.51 -4.93
C TYR A 326 6.32 6.00 -4.63
N TYR A 327 6.73 6.79 -5.62
CA TYR A 327 7.03 8.21 -5.41
C TYR A 327 5.82 9.14 -5.50
N CYS A 328 4.71 8.69 -6.09
CA CYS A 328 3.54 9.53 -6.35
C CYS A 328 2.22 8.95 -5.83
N ASP A 329 1.38 9.86 -5.34
CA ASP A 329 -0.06 9.64 -5.24
C ASP A 329 -0.68 9.79 -6.63
N VAL A 330 -0.79 8.67 -7.34
CA VAL A 330 -1.22 8.66 -8.74
C VAL A 330 -2.72 8.97 -8.81
N GLN A 331 -3.07 10.01 -9.58
CA GLN A 331 -4.45 10.42 -9.82
C GLN A 331 -5.23 9.36 -10.62
N ASP A 332 -6.54 9.26 -10.37
CA ASP A 332 -7.35 8.11 -10.84
C ASP A 332 -7.37 7.95 -12.36
N ASN A 333 -7.36 9.07 -13.10
CA ASN A 333 -7.30 9.06 -14.56
C ASN A 333 -6.01 8.41 -15.11
N ILE A 334 -4.86 8.64 -14.45
CA ILE A 334 -3.58 8.02 -14.81
C ILE A 334 -3.53 6.58 -14.28
N ASN A 335 -4.00 6.37 -13.04
CA ASN A 335 -4.04 5.05 -12.42
C ASN A 335 -4.86 4.06 -13.26
N GLY A 336 -6.00 4.47 -13.79
CA GLY A 336 -6.85 3.61 -14.62
C GLY A 336 -6.14 3.09 -15.86
N VAL A 337 -5.34 3.91 -16.54
CA VAL A 337 -4.55 3.50 -17.72
C VAL A 337 -3.50 2.47 -17.32
N VAL A 338 -2.71 2.77 -16.28
CA VAL A 338 -1.58 1.92 -15.87
C VAL A 338 -2.05 0.60 -15.25
N ALA A 339 -3.04 0.63 -14.34
CA ALA A 339 -3.56 -0.57 -13.69
C ALA A 339 -4.16 -1.56 -14.70
N ARG A 340 -4.87 -1.06 -15.73
CA ARG A 340 -5.38 -1.92 -16.82
C ARG A 340 -4.26 -2.59 -17.61
N ALA A 341 -3.18 -1.86 -17.93
CA ALA A 341 -2.05 -2.44 -18.63
C ALA A 341 -1.27 -3.46 -17.78
N LEU A 342 -1.06 -3.18 -16.49
CA LEU A 342 -0.47 -4.13 -15.55
C LEU A 342 -1.31 -5.43 -15.48
N ALA A 343 -2.64 -5.31 -15.40
CA ALA A 343 -3.53 -6.45 -15.40
C ALA A 343 -3.47 -7.24 -16.72
N LYS A 344 -3.49 -6.57 -17.88
CA LYS A 344 -3.36 -7.21 -19.20
C LYS A 344 -2.03 -7.93 -19.40
N ALA A 345 -0.93 -7.35 -18.92
CA ALA A 345 0.40 -7.91 -19.05
C ALA A 345 0.65 -9.10 -18.11
N SER A 346 -0.12 -9.23 -17.03
CA SER A 346 0.05 -10.23 -15.97
C SER A 346 0.17 -11.65 -16.52
N GLY A 347 1.31 -12.31 -16.26
CA GLY A 347 1.54 -13.71 -16.64
C GLY A 347 1.60 -13.99 -18.15
N GLN A 348 1.53 -12.97 -19.00
CA GLN A 348 1.58 -13.11 -20.46
C GLN A 348 3.01 -13.34 -20.96
N PRO A 349 3.20 -13.94 -22.15
CA PRO A 349 4.49 -13.93 -22.84
C PRO A 349 5.07 -12.52 -22.97
N TRP A 350 6.39 -12.39 -23.00
CA TRP A 350 7.05 -11.08 -23.02
C TRP A 350 6.60 -10.14 -24.14
N GLU A 351 6.30 -10.68 -25.32
CA GLU A 351 5.81 -9.91 -26.47
C GLU A 351 4.46 -9.25 -26.16
N GLU A 352 3.45 -10.05 -25.81
CA GLU A 352 2.11 -9.57 -25.45
C GLU A 352 2.13 -8.62 -24.23
N ALA A 353 2.96 -8.93 -23.23
CA ALA A 353 3.14 -8.07 -22.07
C ALA A 353 3.77 -6.72 -22.44
N ALA A 354 4.82 -6.72 -23.27
CA ALA A 354 5.48 -5.51 -23.71
C ALA A 354 4.54 -4.62 -24.53
N GLU A 355 3.76 -5.20 -25.44
CA GLU A 355 2.77 -4.45 -26.22
C GLU A 355 1.73 -3.78 -25.31
N ALA A 356 1.10 -4.53 -24.40
CA ALA A 356 0.11 -3.98 -23.49
C ALA A 356 0.65 -2.85 -22.58
N LEU A 357 1.88 -2.98 -22.10
CA LEU A 357 2.54 -1.96 -21.28
C LEU A 357 2.95 -0.73 -22.11
N TYR A 358 3.42 -0.95 -23.34
CA TYR A 358 3.82 0.12 -24.24
C TYR A 358 2.62 0.96 -24.66
N ASP A 359 1.49 0.33 -25.01
CA ASP A 359 0.26 1.03 -25.38
C ASP A 359 -0.22 1.97 -24.26
N ALA A 360 -0.13 1.54 -23.00
CA ALA A 360 -0.43 2.42 -21.87
C ALA A 360 0.60 3.55 -21.72
N MET A 361 1.89 3.26 -21.91
CA MET A 361 2.91 4.29 -21.85
C MET A 361 2.72 5.33 -22.96
N ASP A 362 2.38 4.89 -24.17
CA ASP A 362 2.06 5.70 -25.34
C ASP A 362 0.84 6.60 -25.06
N ALA A 363 -0.25 6.02 -24.56
CA ALA A 363 -1.45 6.76 -24.16
C ALA A 363 -1.15 7.87 -23.13
N LEU A 364 -0.29 7.59 -22.14
CA LEU A 364 0.18 8.61 -21.19
C LEU A 364 1.02 9.70 -21.88
N MET A 365 1.88 9.34 -22.82
CA MET A 365 2.72 10.28 -23.57
C MET A 365 1.90 11.20 -24.48
N GLU A 366 0.85 10.68 -25.11
CA GLU A 366 -0.08 11.45 -25.95
C GLU A 366 -1.12 12.24 -25.12
N GLY A 367 -1.31 11.86 -23.85
CA GLY A 367 -2.33 12.43 -22.99
C GLY A 367 -3.74 11.86 -23.25
N ASN A 368 -3.82 10.71 -23.90
CA ASN A 368 -5.05 9.96 -24.09
C ASN A 368 -5.37 9.16 -22.81
N LEU A 369 -6.01 9.81 -21.86
CA LEU A 369 -6.36 9.22 -20.56
C LEU A 369 -7.78 8.64 -20.51
N GLU A 370 -8.58 8.95 -21.54
CA GLU A 370 -9.85 8.28 -21.78
C GLU A 370 -9.48 6.87 -22.25
N GLY A 371 -9.87 5.85 -21.48
CA GLY A 371 -9.89 4.51 -22.06
C GLY A 371 -10.84 4.55 -23.26
N ASP A 372 -10.59 3.79 -24.31
CA ASP A 372 -11.62 3.55 -25.32
C ASP A 372 -12.89 3.04 -24.60
N ASP A 373 -13.82 3.95 -24.35
CA ASP A 373 -15.17 3.73 -23.78
C ASP A 373 -16.09 3.02 -24.81
N ASP A 374 -15.51 2.27 -25.76
CA ASP A 374 -16.23 1.44 -26.73
C ASP A 374 -16.08 -0.07 -26.46
N THR A 375 -15.41 -0.43 -25.36
CA THR A 375 -15.70 -1.68 -24.68
C THR A 375 -16.01 -1.34 -23.23
N ASP A 376 -17.30 -1.36 -22.88
CA ASP A 376 -17.79 -1.61 -21.51
C ASP A 376 -17.21 -2.94 -21.02
N PHE A 377 -15.90 -2.95 -20.74
CA PHE A 377 -15.29 -3.94 -19.87
C PHE A 377 -15.60 -3.45 -18.46
N ASP A 378 -16.85 -3.66 -18.06
CA ASP A 378 -17.25 -3.59 -16.67
C ASP A 378 -16.36 -4.60 -15.92
N PHE A 379 -15.31 -4.10 -15.27
CA PHE A 379 -14.39 -4.89 -14.48
C PHE A 379 -15.12 -5.67 -13.38
N SER A 380 -16.27 -5.17 -12.90
CA SER A 380 -17.17 -5.89 -12.01
C SER A 380 -17.95 -6.99 -12.74
N ALA A 381 -18.27 -6.84 -14.02
CA ALA A 381 -18.85 -7.91 -14.84
C ALA A 381 -17.80 -8.96 -15.27
N ALA A 382 -16.56 -8.59 -15.52
CA ALA A 382 -15.48 -9.54 -15.83
C ALA A 382 -15.03 -10.34 -14.60
N ILE A 383 -14.99 -9.71 -13.42
CA ILE A 383 -14.91 -10.41 -12.13
C ILE A 383 -16.20 -11.20 -11.90
N GLY A 384 -17.36 -10.69 -12.29
CA GLY A 384 -18.63 -11.41 -12.22
C GLY A 384 -18.71 -12.62 -13.14
N GLU A 385 -18.03 -12.61 -14.29
CA GLU A 385 -17.90 -13.68 -15.26
C GLU A 385 -16.79 -14.66 -14.89
N ALA A 386 -15.64 -14.21 -14.38
CA ALA A 386 -14.60 -15.09 -13.85
C ALA A 386 -15.01 -15.71 -12.50
N ALA A 387 -15.73 -14.97 -11.66
CA ALA A 387 -16.40 -15.50 -10.49
C ALA A 387 -17.59 -16.37 -10.90
N ARG A 388 -18.33 -16.08 -11.98
CA ARG A 388 -19.33 -17.02 -12.51
C ARG A 388 -18.71 -18.25 -13.12
N GLU A 389 -17.58 -18.19 -13.83
CA GLU A 389 -16.91 -19.36 -14.41
C GLU A 389 -16.23 -20.17 -13.30
N MET A 390 -15.68 -19.51 -12.28
CA MET A 390 -15.17 -20.18 -11.08
C MET A 390 -16.33 -20.72 -10.24
N GLN A 391 -17.46 -20.02 -10.15
CA GLN A 391 -18.69 -20.44 -9.45
C GLN A 391 -19.51 -21.43 -10.28
N GLU A 392 -19.36 -21.52 -11.60
CA GLU A 392 -19.95 -22.50 -12.52
C GLU A 392 -19.06 -23.73 -12.60
N ASN A 393 -17.74 -23.59 -12.50
CA ASN A 393 -16.83 -24.72 -12.26
C ASN A 393 -16.95 -25.27 -10.82
N LEU A 394 -17.20 -24.41 -9.83
CA LEU A 394 -17.55 -24.82 -8.46
C LEU A 394 -19.01 -25.32 -8.37
N GLN A 395 -19.97 -24.76 -9.12
CA GLN A 395 -21.36 -25.25 -9.17
C GLN A 395 -21.48 -26.54 -9.98
N ALA A 396 -20.60 -26.77 -10.97
CA ALA A 396 -20.46 -28.06 -11.64
C ALA A 396 -19.91 -29.13 -10.69
N THR A 397 -19.20 -28.74 -9.61
CA THR A 397 -18.81 -29.64 -8.51
C THR A 397 -19.79 -29.64 -7.32
N VAL A 398 -20.70 -28.66 -7.20
CA VAL A 398 -21.69 -28.54 -6.10
C VAL A 398 -23.09 -29.06 -6.48
N GLY A 399 -23.42 -29.18 -7.77
CA GLY A 399 -24.70 -29.72 -8.26
C GLY A 399 -24.97 -31.17 -7.85
N ASP A 400 -23.90 -31.98 -7.75
CA ASP A 400 -23.99 -33.38 -7.30
C ASP A 400 -24.11 -33.52 -5.77
N VAL A 401 -23.74 -32.49 -5.00
CA VAL A 401 -23.77 -32.54 -3.52
C VAL A 401 -25.12 -32.06 -2.98
N GLN A 402 -25.68 -30.98 -3.54
CA GLN A 402 -26.99 -30.48 -3.09
C GLN A 402 -28.12 -31.47 -3.40
N SER A 403 -28.11 -32.09 -4.59
CA SER A 403 -29.10 -33.11 -4.95
C SER A 403 -29.03 -34.35 -4.05
N LEU A 404 -27.82 -34.84 -3.75
CA LEU A 404 -27.59 -35.98 -2.86
C LEU A 404 -28.01 -35.69 -1.41
N VAL A 405 -27.72 -34.49 -0.90
CA VAL A 405 -28.13 -34.05 0.45
C VAL A 405 -29.65 -33.89 0.53
N GLN A 406 -30.29 -33.35 -0.50
CA GLN A 406 -31.73 -33.17 -0.53
C GLN A 406 -32.48 -34.51 -0.63
N GLU A 407 -31.98 -35.45 -1.44
CA GLU A 407 -32.54 -36.80 -1.54
C GLU A 407 -32.40 -37.58 -0.22
N MET A 408 -31.26 -37.48 0.46
CA MET A 408 -31.07 -38.14 1.77
C MET A 408 -31.92 -37.49 2.87
N GLN A 409 -32.07 -36.16 2.87
CA GLN A 409 -32.97 -35.46 3.80
C GLN A 409 -34.42 -35.89 3.58
N GLN A 410 -34.85 -36.09 2.33
CA GLN A 410 -36.19 -36.57 2.02
C GLN A 410 -36.39 -38.02 2.51
N LYS A 411 -35.43 -38.92 2.25
CA LYS A 411 -35.50 -40.31 2.76
C LYS A 411 -35.51 -40.38 4.29
N MET A 412 -34.76 -39.51 4.97
CA MET A 412 -34.80 -39.40 6.44
C MET A 412 -36.15 -38.87 6.94
N ALA A 413 -36.73 -37.86 6.28
CA ALA A 413 -38.05 -37.34 6.63
C ALA A 413 -39.14 -38.40 6.46
N GLU A 414 -39.04 -39.24 5.41
CA GLU A 414 -39.96 -40.36 5.20
C GLU A 414 -39.79 -41.49 6.22
N ALA A 415 -38.55 -41.82 6.59
CA ALA A 415 -38.27 -42.81 7.65
C ALA A 415 -38.83 -42.33 9.01
N LEU A 416 -38.68 -41.04 9.31
CA LEU A 416 -39.23 -40.41 10.50
C LEU A 416 -40.76 -40.41 10.49
N ALA A 417 -41.38 -40.08 9.35
CA ALA A 417 -42.84 -40.12 9.18
C ALA A 417 -43.42 -41.54 9.31
N ARG A 418 -42.64 -42.57 8.97
CA ARG A 418 -43.00 -43.99 9.14
C ARG A 418 -42.65 -44.54 10.54
N GLY A 419 -42.02 -43.74 11.41
CA GLY A 419 -41.60 -44.15 12.75
C GLY A 419 -40.41 -45.13 12.78
N ASP A 420 -39.70 -45.29 11.66
CA ASP A 420 -38.57 -46.20 11.53
C ASP A 420 -37.26 -45.50 11.94
N MET A 421 -37.04 -45.44 13.25
CA MET A 421 -35.86 -44.80 13.84
C MET A 421 -34.56 -45.55 13.53
N GLN A 422 -34.62 -46.84 13.17
CA GLN A 422 -33.43 -47.60 12.76
C GLN A 422 -32.96 -47.15 11.39
N GLU A 423 -33.88 -47.01 10.43
CA GLU A 423 -33.55 -46.54 9.09
C GLU A 423 -33.14 -45.06 9.09
N TYR A 424 -33.77 -44.24 9.95
CA TYR A 424 -33.36 -42.84 10.16
C TYR A 424 -31.90 -42.73 10.64
N MET A 425 -31.52 -43.48 11.68
CA MET A 425 -30.16 -43.48 12.22
C MET A 425 -29.13 -43.98 11.21
N ARG A 426 -29.50 -44.99 10.39
CA ARG A 426 -28.65 -45.49 9.30
C ARG A 426 -28.41 -44.42 8.23
N LEU A 427 -29.46 -43.75 7.78
CA LEU A 427 -29.41 -42.68 6.78
C LEU A 427 -28.65 -41.45 7.29
N ALA A 428 -28.79 -41.10 8.57
CA ALA A 428 -28.07 -39.99 9.20
C ALA A 428 -26.55 -40.26 9.27
N ALA A 429 -26.15 -41.49 9.64
CA ALA A 429 -24.75 -41.87 9.65
C ALA A 429 -24.14 -41.90 8.23
N GLU A 430 -24.90 -42.39 7.24
CA GLU A 430 -24.49 -42.42 5.84
C GLU A 430 -24.32 -40.99 5.27
N MET A 431 -25.20 -40.07 5.66
CA MET A 431 -25.09 -38.65 5.30
C MET A 431 -23.83 -38.01 5.87
N GLN A 432 -23.56 -38.21 7.16
CA GLN A 432 -22.37 -37.65 7.81
C GLN A 432 -21.08 -38.19 7.20
N GLN A 433 -21.05 -39.48 6.84
CA GLN A 433 -19.88 -40.11 6.23
C GLN A 433 -19.61 -39.61 4.80
N LYS A 434 -20.65 -39.43 3.97
CA LYS A 434 -20.49 -38.91 2.61
C LYS A 434 -20.05 -37.44 2.59
N ILE A 435 -20.59 -36.62 3.50
CA ILE A 435 -20.14 -35.23 3.68
C ILE A 435 -18.66 -35.19 4.12
N MET A 436 -18.25 -36.06 5.04
CA MET A 436 -16.86 -36.10 5.54
C MET A 436 -15.87 -36.62 4.49
N GLN A 437 -16.25 -37.61 3.68
CA GLN A 437 -15.39 -38.13 2.59
C GLN A 437 -15.11 -37.09 1.51
N GLN A 438 -16.09 -36.24 1.19
CA GLN A 438 -15.91 -35.19 0.17
C GLN A 438 -15.21 -33.94 0.72
N ALA A 439 -15.38 -33.61 2.00
CA ALA A 439 -14.62 -32.53 2.65
C ALA A 439 -13.12 -32.82 2.76
N LEU A 440 -12.72 -34.10 2.76
CA LEU A 440 -11.33 -34.55 2.85
C LEU A 440 -10.71 -34.93 1.47
N GLY A 441 -11.52 -34.97 0.41
CA GLY A 441 -11.11 -35.41 -0.93
C GLY A 441 -10.58 -34.32 -1.88
N GLY A 442 -10.49 -33.06 -1.43
CA GLY A 442 -10.08 -31.92 -2.26
C GLY A 442 -8.57 -31.75 -2.50
N ASN A 443 -7.74 -32.73 -2.13
CA ASN A 443 -6.30 -32.74 -2.42
C ASN A 443 -5.91 -34.06 -3.10
N GLN A 444 -6.17 -34.19 -4.40
CA GLN A 444 -5.37 -34.99 -5.33
C GLN A 444 -5.34 -34.35 -6.70
#